data_AF-A0A4R1ESN5-F1
#
_entry.id   AF-A0A4R1ESN5-F1
#
_cell.length_a   1.000
_cell.length_b   1.000
_cell.length_c   1.000
_cell.angle_alpha   90.00
_cell.angle_beta   90.00
_cell.angle_gamma   90.00
#
_symmetry.space_group_name_H-M   'P 1'
#
loop_
_entity.id
_entity.type
_entity.pdbx_description
1 polymer ?
#
loop_
_entity_poly.entity_id
_entity_poly.type
_entity_poly.pdbx_seq_one_letter_code
_entity_poly.pdbx_strand_id
1 'polypeptide(L)'
;MEQSIIDLKRRNILKKSLFGLSAVVAASIIAPSVYADDLPELTEDDPMAIGLGYKKDTATVDGAVQTKHTAEQSCSSCVLYTSKSDTAGTCTIFAGKQVSATGWCTAYAKKA
;
A
#
# COMPACT_ATOMS: atom_id res chain seq x y z
N MET A 1 -7.95 23.54 -49.83
CA MET A 1 -7.60 22.15 -50.23
C MET A 1 -6.21 21.81 -49.69
N GLU A 2 -5.98 21.95 -48.39
CA GLU A 2 -4.64 21.77 -47.79
C GLU A 2 -4.68 21.08 -46.41
N GLN A 3 -5.86 21.06 -45.78
CA GLN A 3 -6.08 20.50 -44.44
C GLN A 3 -6.38 18.98 -44.44
N SER A 4 -6.70 18.37 -45.58
CA SER A 4 -7.09 16.93 -45.65
C SER A 4 -5.91 15.96 -45.84
N ILE A 5 -4.70 16.47 -46.11
CA ILE A 5 -3.51 15.65 -46.44
C ILE A 5 -2.70 15.28 -45.18
N ILE A 6 -2.90 16.02 -44.08
CA ILE A 6 -2.18 15.84 -42.81
C ILE A 6 -2.73 14.63 -42.03
N ASP A 7 -4.05 14.40 -42.06
CA ASP A 7 -4.70 13.29 -41.32
C ASP A 7 -4.48 11.90 -41.96
N LEU A 8 -4.39 11.82 -43.30
CA LEU A 8 -4.08 10.57 -43.99
C LEU A 8 -2.62 10.13 -43.77
N LYS A 9 -1.70 11.10 -43.62
CA LYS A 9 -0.28 10.82 -43.38
C LYS A 9 -0.01 10.37 -41.94
N ARG A 10 -0.74 10.92 -40.95
CA ARG A 10 -0.63 10.51 -39.53
C ARG A 10 -1.16 9.10 -39.28
N ARG A 11 -2.28 8.72 -39.88
CA ARG A 11 -2.90 7.39 -39.71
C ARG A 11 -2.15 6.27 -40.45
N ASN A 12 -1.38 6.59 -41.48
CA ASN A 12 -0.58 5.60 -42.22
C ASN A 12 0.83 5.39 -41.63
N ILE A 13 1.31 6.31 -40.79
CA ILE A 13 2.56 6.15 -40.03
C ILE A 13 2.33 5.26 -38.78
N LEU A 14 1.14 5.32 -38.18
CA LEU A 14 0.78 4.44 -37.06
C LEU A 14 0.60 2.96 -37.45
N LYS A 15 0.37 2.67 -38.74
CA LYS A 15 0.13 1.30 -39.25
C LYS A 15 1.37 0.60 -39.80
N LYS A 16 2.52 1.27 -39.87
CA LYS A 16 3.70 0.78 -40.61
C LYS A 16 5.00 0.71 -39.80
N SER A 17 4.91 0.61 -38.47
CA SER A 17 6.06 0.28 -37.63
C SER A 17 5.95 -1.17 -37.16
N LEU A 18 6.03 -2.10 -38.12
CA LEU A 18 6.33 -3.51 -37.90
C LEU A 18 7.74 -3.74 -38.45
N PHE A 19 8.55 -4.48 -37.70
CA PHE A 19 9.91 -4.95 -38.02
C PHE A 19 11.07 -3.98 -37.74
N GLY A 20 11.31 -3.73 -36.45
CA GLY A 20 12.66 -3.44 -35.93
C GLY A 20 13.17 -4.68 -35.19
N LEU A 21 14.17 -5.33 -35.77
CA LEU A 21 14.90 -6.46 -35.19
C LEU A 21 15.72 -5.95 -34.00
N SER A 22 15.24 -6.12 -32.77
CA SER A 22 16.06 -5.92 -31.56
C SER A 22 16.19 -7.22 -30.81
N ALA A 23 17.45 -7.57 -30.51
CA ALA A 23 17.88 -8.78 -29.85
C ALA A 23 17.02 -9.10 -28.61
N VAL A 24 16.67 -10.38 -28.47
CA VAL A 24 16.11 -10.95 -27.26
C VAL A 24 17.16 -10.82 -26.16
N VAL A 25 17.10 -9.73 -25.39
CA VAL A 25 17.64 -9.73 -24.04
C VAL A 25 16.55 -10.36 -23.19
N ALA A 26 16.67 -11.66 -22.94
CA ALA A 26 15.90 -12.33 -21.90
C ALA A 26 16.39 -11.80 -20.55
N ALA A 27 16.04 -10.56 -20.23
CA ALA A 27 16.02 -10.10 -18.87
C ALA A 27 14.82 -10.80 -18.23
N SER A 28 15.08 -11.97 -17.65
CA SER A 28 14.20 -12.52 -16.63
C SER A 28 14.06 -11.45 -15.56
N ILE A 29 13.01 -10.63 -15.69
CA ILE A 29 12.51 -9.85 -14.57
C ILE A 29 12.02 -10.94 -13.62
N ILE A 30 12.90 -11.37 -12.73
CA ILE A 30 12.51 -12.05 -11.52
C ILE A 30 11.70 -10.98 -10.79
N ALA A 31 10.42 -10.88 -11.13
CA ALA A 31 9.47 -10.26 -10.23
C ALA A 31 9.70 -11.03 -8.92
N PRO A 32 10.10 -10.38 -7.82
CA PRO A 32 10.01 -11.06 -6.55
C PRO A 32 8.55 -11.50 -6.48
N SER A 33 8.35 -12.81 -6.39
CA SER A 33 7.10 -13.36 -5.90
C SER A 33 6.94 -12.74 -4.52
N VAL A 34 6.27 -11.59 -4.45
CA VAL A 34 5.78 -11.05 -3.19
C VAL A 34 4.75 -12.08 -2.76
N TYR A 35 5.22 -13.05 -1.99
CA TYR A 35 4.31 -13.90 -1.23
C TYR A 35 3.43 -12.93 -0.47
N ALA A 36 2.11 -13.05 -0.66
CA ALA A 36 1.12 -12.19 -0.02
C ALA A 36 1.14 -12.27 1.52
N ASP A 37 2.03 -13.11 2.08
CA ASP A 37 2.31 -13.31 3.50
C ASP A 37 3.37 -12.36 4.08
N ASP A 38 4.29 -11.79 3.29
CA ASP A 38 5.46 -11.07 3.82
C ASP A 38 5.46 -9.58 3.43
N LEU A 39 4.37 -8.89 3.76
CA LEU A 39 4.39 -7.42 3.71
C LEU A 39 5.28 -6.92 4.86
N PRO A 40 6.14 -5.92 4.63
CA PRO A 40 6.98 -5.38 5.68
C PRO A 40 6.11 -4.81 6.81
N GLU A 41 6.54 -5.06 8.05
CA GLU A 41 5.88 -4.49 9.21
C GLU A 41 6.04 -2.97 9.23
N LEU A 42 4.97 -2.26 9.58
CA LEU A 42 4.98 -0.83 9.81
C LEU A 42 5.81 -0.52 11.07
N THR A 43 6.85 0.28 10.88
CA THR A 43 7.67 0.78 11.98
C THR A 43 7.10 2.09 12.50
N GLU A 44 7.33 2.40 13.79
CA GLU A 44 6.77 3.62 14.41
C GLU A 44 7.44 4.92 13.93
N ASP A 45 8.63 4.81 13.33
CA ASP A 45 9.39 5.89 12.71
C ASP A 45 8.99 6.15 11.25
N ASP A 46 8.13 5.32 10.66
CA ASP A 46 7.59 5.58 9.32
C ASP A 46 6.82 6.91 9.32
N PRO A 47 7.00 7.79 8.32
CA PRO A 47 6.30 9.07 8.26
C PRO A 47 4.76 8.95 8.35
N MET A 48 4.19 7.86 7.81
CA MET A 48 2.75 7.59 7.92
C MET A 48 2.36 7.15 9.33
N ALA A 49 3.21 6.36 10.00
CA ALA A 49 3.01 5.95 11.39
C ALA A 49 3.05 7.17 12.32
N ILE A 50 4.04 8.05 12.16
CA ILE A 50 4.18 9.29 12.93
C ILE A 50 2.95 10.18 12.73
N GLY A 51 2.52 10.39 11.47
CA GLY A 51 1.37 11.25 11.16
C GLY A 51 0.06 10.79 11.78
N LEU A 52 -0.09 9.47 12.03
CA LEU A 52 -1.28 8.88 12.63
C LEU A 52 -1.10 8.50 14.10
N GLY A 53 0.06 8.77 14.69
CA GLY A 53 0.39 8.36 16.05
C GLY A 53 0.32 6.85 16.26
N TYR A 54 0.77 6.08 15.26
CA TYR A 54 0.74 4.61 15.36
C TYR A 54 1.71 4.11 16.43
N LYS A 55 1.22 3.19 17.24
CA LYS A 55 2.01 2.37 18.17
C LYS A 55 1.78 0.90 17.89
N LYS A 56 2.84 0.11 17.98
CA LYS A 56 2.77 -1.36 17.79
C LYS A 56 2.02 -2.05 18.92
N ASP A 57 1.95 -1.42 20.08
CA ASP A 57 1.20 -1.89 21.23
C ASP A 57 0.35 -0.74 21.80
N THR A 58 -0.96 -0.98 21.88
CA THR A 58 -1.93 -0.06 22.47
C THR A 58 -1.58 0.37 23.90
N ALA A 59 -0.89 -0.48 24.66
CA ALA A 59 -0.43 -0.16 26.02
C ALA A 59 0.68 0.92 26.05
N THR A 60 1.34 1.18 24.91
CA THR A 60 2.42 2.17 24.79
C THR A 60 1.95 3.52 24.24
N VAL A 61 0.65 3.65 23.98
CA VAL A 61 0.04 4.91 23.53
C VAL A 61 0.07 5.91 24.69
N ASP A 62 0.61 7.10 24.41
CA ASP A 62 0.54 8.22 25.33
C ASP A 62 -0.87 8.81 25.34
N GLY A 63 -1.66 8.48 26.35
CA GLY A 63 -3.04 8.97 26.51
C GLY A 63 -3.15 10.48 26.75
N ALA A 64 -2.08 11.17 27.14
CA ALA A 64 -2.08 12.63 27.26
C ALA A 64 -2.07 13.30 25.87
N VAL A 65 -1.37 12.68 24.91
CA VAL A 65 -1.35 13.12 23.50
C VAL A 65 -2.58 12.60 22.77
N GLN A 66 -2.93 11.33 23.00
CA GLN A 66 -3.99 10.61 22.30
C GLN A 66 -5.24 10.48 23.16
N THR A 67 -5.88 11.61 23.47
CA THR A 67 -7.01 11.69 24.41
C THR A 67 -8.25 10.85 24.04
N LYS A 68 -8.35 10.33 22.82
CA LYS A 68 -9.44 9.45 22.36
C LYS A 68 -9.11 7.95 22.49
N HIS A 69 -7.86 7.61 22.80
CA HIS A 69 -7.41 6.25 23.01
C HIS A 69 -8.01 5.66 24.29
N THR A 70 -8.33 4.37 24.25
CA THR A 70 -8.57 3.56 25.44
C THR A 70 -7.84 2.24 25.29
N ALA A 71 -7.48 1.59 26.41
CA ALA A 71 -6.66 0.37 26.41
C ALA A 71 -7.34 -0.81 25.69
N GLU A 72 -8.66 -0.78 25.52
CA GLU A 72 -9.44 -1.81 24.82
C GLU A 72 -9.37 -1.66 23.29
N GLN A 73 -8.85 -0.53 22.79
CA GLN A 73 -8.74 -0.26 21.35
C GLN A 73 -7.46 -0.87 20.81
N SER A 74 -7.57 -1.75 19.82
CA SER A 74 -6.40 -2.26 19.10
C SER A 74 -6.74 -2.54 17.63
N CYS A 75 -5.72 -2.78 16.81
CA CYS A 75 -5.92 -3.13 15.41
C CYS A 75 -6.86 -4.34 15.27
N SER A 76 -6.72 -5.37 16.13
CA SER A 76 -7.59 -6.56 16.08
C SER A 76 -9.09 -6.24 16.23
N SER A 77 -9.46 -5.19 16.97
CA SER A 77 -10.83 -4.71 17.15
C SER A 77 -11.24 -3.56 16.20
N CYS A 78 -10.36 -3.17 15.26
CA CYS A 78 -10.57 -2.06 14.32
C CYS A 78 -11.14 -2.54 12.97
N VAL A 79 -12.16 -1.85 12.45
CA VAL A 79 -12.83 -2.17 11.17
C VAL A 79 -11.90 -2.10 9.95
N LEU A 80 -10.80 -1.36 10.06
CA LEU A 80 -9.81 -1.17 9.00
C LEU A 80 -8.77 -2.29 8.93
N TYR A 81 -8.72 -3.15 9.95
CA TYR A 81 -7.76 -4.23 10.09
C TYR A 81 -8.29 -5.54 9.54
N THR A 82 -7.47 -6.21 8.74
CA THR A 82 -7.69 -7.58 8.26
C THR A 82 -6.54 -8.45 8.72
N SER A 83 -6.82 -9.49 9.51
CA SER A 83 -5.79 -10.41 10.01
C SER A 83 -5.10 -11.15 8.86
N LYS A 84 -3.79 -11.34 9.00
CA LYS A 84 -2.98 -12.23 8.15
C LYS A 84 -2.38 -13.36 8.97
N SER A 85 -2.07 -13.09 10.23
CA SER A 85 -1.65 -14.05 11.25
C SER A 85 -2.32 -13.72 12.60
N ASP A 86 -1.91 -14.43 13.65
CA ASP A 86 -2.34 -14.16 15.03
C ASP A 86 -1.79 -12.84 15.58
N THR A 87 -0.64 -12.38 15.06
CA THR A 87 0.08 -11.21 15.59
C THR A 87 0.07 -10.02 14.65
N ALA A 88 -0.22 -10.21 13.36
CA ALA A 88 -0.14 -9.16 12.35
C ALA A 88 -1.22 -9.26 11.28
N GLY A 89 -1.49 -8.13 10.63
CA GLY A 89 -2.47 -8.04 9.57
C GLY A 89 -2.33 -6.76 8.76
N THR A 90 -3.08 -6.67 7.67
CA THR A 90 -3.12 -5.48 6.83
C THR A 90 -4.07 -4.44 7.41
N CYS A 91 -3.70 -3.17 7.31
CA CYS A 91 -4.58 -2.05 7.60
C CYS A 91 -4.80 -1.24 6.32
N THR A 92 -6.05 -0.91 5.97
CA THR A 92 -6.37 -0.19 4.73
C THR A 92 -5.72 1.19 4.61
N ILE A 93 -5.35 1.82 5.73
CA ILE A 93 -4.63 3.11 5.75
C ILE A 93 -3.14 2.92 5.47
N PHE A 94 -2.55 1.81 5.94
CA PHE A 94 -1.13 1.50 5.79
C PHE A 94 -0.91 0.53 4.63
N ALA A 95 -1.26 0.96 3.42
CA ALA A 95 -1.18 0.13 2.22
C ALA A 95 0.24 -0.39 1.99
N GLY A 96 0.35 -1.68 1.67
CA GLY A 96 1.64 -2.34 1.41
C GLY A 96 2.47 -2.65 2.66
N LYS A 97 1.91 -2.47 3.86
CA LYS A 97 2.55 -2.80 5.15
C LYS A 97 1.61 -3.62 6.03
N GLN A 98 2.19 -4.35 6.98
CA GLN A 98 1.46 -5.01 8.06
C GLN A 98 1.53 -4.19 9.34
N VAL A 99 0.46 -4.24 10.14
CA VAL A 99 0.41 -3.66 11.48
C VAL A 99 0.27 -4.76 12.52
N SER A 100 0.73 -4.49 13.73
CA SER A 100 0.54 -5.37 14.88
C SER A 100 -0.95 -5.48 15.22
N ALA A 101 -1.44 -6.68 15.51
CA ALA A 101 -2.80 -6.92 15.99
C ALA A 101 -3.10 -6.17 17.30
N THR A 102 -2.09 -5.96 18.14
CA THR A 102 -2.19 -5.20 19.40
C THR A 102 -1.93 -3.70 19.22
N GLY A 103 -1.59 -3.25 18.01
CA GLY A 103 -1.27 -1.86 17.73
C GLY A 103 -2.48 -0.92 17.77
N TRP A 104 -2.22 0.38 17.67
CA TRP A 104 -3.26 1.41 17.67
C TRP A 104 -2.80 2.64 16.86
N CYS A 105 -3.72 3.37 16.25
CA CYS A 105 -3.47 4.71 15.68
C CYS A 105 -4.72 5.59 15.81
N THR A 106 -4.57 6.90 15.60
CA THR A 106 -5.65 7.90 15.69
C THR A 106 -6.87 7.62 14.80
N ALA A 107 -6.69 6.87 13.72
CA ALA A 107 -7.75 6.48 12.80
C ALA A 107 -8.53 5.23 13.24
N TYR A 108 -8.31 4.74 14.47
CA TYR A 108 -9.05 3.62 15.03
C TYR A 108 -10.56 3.83 14.89
N ALA A 109 -11.23 2.80 14.36
CA ALA A 109 -12.67 2.74 14.25
C ALA A 109 -13.13 1.34 14.68
N LYS A 110 -13.96 1.27 15.72
CA LYS A 110 -14.43 0.01 16.30
C LYS A 110 -15.18 -0.82 15.25
N LYS A 111 -14.96 -2.13 15.22
CA LYS A 111 -15.82 -3.08 14.49
C LYS A 111 -17.25 -3.01 15.04
N ALA A 112 -18.23 -3.13 14.14
CA ALA A 112 -19.65 -3.21 14.49
C ALA A 112 -19.97 -4.55 15.17
#